data_AF-A0A963DF82-F1
#
_entry.id   AF-A0A963DF82-F1
#
_cell.length_a   1.000
_cell.length_b   1.000
_cell.length_c   1.000
_cell.angle_alpha   90.00
_cell.angle_beta   90.00
_cell.angle_gamma   90.00
#
_symmetry.space_group_name_H-M   'P 1'
#
loop_
_entity.id
_entity.type
_entity.pdbx_description
1 polymer ?
#
loop_
_entity_poly.entity_id
_entity_poly.type
_entity_poly.pdbx_seq_one_letter_code
_entity_poly.pdbx_strand_id
1 'polypeptide(L)'
;MQDVAKLLQTVSGIYSAPGNPDRWHVAMEEVCALVGARMGAYMLISAEDQRTEGLAYCGVTDEHVQRYAGYGGPSTDIRFKYIDRLIAGKVFRDFEYVPSREEYDASPWIQYQFETTGTYWCMTALISTHRLWNDFISVNRLKRLGPTPTRRSSTCRTCSPI
;
A
#
# COMPACT_ATOMS: atom_id res chain seq x y z
N MET A 1 16.76 -14.66 -14.36
CA MET A 1 17.47 -14.94 -13.09
C MET A 1 17.65 -13.68 -12.22
N GLN A 2 18.04 -12.53 -12.78
CA GLN A 2 18.20 -11.28 -12.02
C GLN A 2 16.92 -10.81 -11.31
N ASP A 3 15.75 -10.95 -11.93
CA ASP A 3 14.48 -10.54 -11.31
C ASP A 3 14.10 -11.38 -10.09
N VAL A 4 14.43 -12.68 -10.10
CA VAL A 4 14.20 -13.58 -8.96
C VAL A 4 15.14 -13.22 -7.81
N ALA A 5 16.40 -12.89 -8.10
CA ALA A 5 17.36 -12.46 -7.07
C ALA A 5 16.90 -11.16 -6.39
N LYS A 6 16.42 -10.17 -7.17
CA LYS A 6 15.88 -8.91 -6.63
C LYS A 6 14.63 -9.12 -5.78
N LEU A 7 13.73 -10.01 -6.22
CA LEU A 7 12.55 -10.39 -5.45
C LEU A 7 12.95 -11.01 -4.11
N LEU A 8 13.86 -12.00 -4.12
CA LEU A 8 14.31 -12.67 -2.90
C LEU A 8 15.03 -11.71 -1.95
N GLN A 9 15.84 -10.79 -2.47
CA GLN A 9 16.46 -9.73 -1.69
C GLN A 9 15.40 -8.84 -1.01
N THR A 10 14.42 -8.36 -1.77
CA THR A 10 13.33 -7.52 -1.24
C THR A 10 12.56 -8.24 -0.13
N VAL A 11 12.23 -9.51 -0.36
CA VAL A 11 11.55 -10.36 0.64
C VAL A 11 12.41 -10.50 1.89
N SER A 12 13.71 -10.81 1.74
CA SER A 12 14.64 -10.90 2.86
C SER A 12 14.76 -9.58 3.64
N GLY A 13 14.73 -8.44 2.95
CA GLY A 13 14.72 -7.10 3.54
C GLY A 13 13.50 -6.89 4.45
N ILE A 14 12.30 -7.19 3.94
CA ILE A 14 11.04 -7.11 4.70
C ILE A 14 11.09 -7.99 5.95
N TYR A 15 11.53 -9.25 5.84
CA TYR A 15 11.61 -10.15 6.99
C TYR A 15 12.65 -9.73 8.04
N SER A 16 13.63 -8.93 7.65
CA SER A 16 14.71 -8.46 8.53
C SER A 16 14.43 -7.09 9.16
N ALA A 17 13.37 -6.40 8.73
CA ALA A 17 13.01 -5.05 9.14
C ALA A 17 12.29 -4.88 10.50
N PRO A 18 11.51 -5.86 11.02
CA PRO A 18 10.78 -5.69 12.28
C PRO A 18 11.65 -5.20 13.43
N GLY A 19 11.16 -4.17 14.15
CA GLY A 19 11.87 -3.53 15.27
C GLY A 19 12.99 -2.57 14.88
N ASN A 20 13.20 -2.31 13.58
CA ASN A 20 14.26 -1.41 13.11
C ASN A 20 13.73 -0.44 12.01
N PRO A 21 13.53 0.85 12.33
CA PRO A 21 13.02 1.85 11.38
C PRO A 21 13.91 2.05 10.14
N ASP A 22 15.24 1.99 10.29
CA ASP A 22 16.17 2.17 9.17
C ASP A 22 16.05 1.01 8.17
N ARG A 23 15.89 -0.22 8.68
CA ARG A 23 15.66 -1.38 7.82
C ARG A 23 14.31 -1.32 7.12
N TRP A 24 13.29 -0.76 7.76
CA TRP A 24 12.01 -0.52 7.10
C TRP A 24 12.12 0.52 5.98
N HIS A 25 12.95 1.57 6.13
CA HIS A 25 13.22 2.52 5.05
C HIS A 25 13.85 1.83 3.84
N VAL A 26 14.92 1.05 4.05
CA VAL A 26 15.57 0.29 2.98
C VAL A 26 14.58 -0.70 2.32
N ALA A 27 13.82 -1.46 3.12
CA ALA A 27 12.84 -2.40 2.58
C ALA A 27 11.76 -1.69 1.75
N MET A 28 11.31 -0.51 2.18
CA MET A 28 10.31 0.26 1.43
C MET A 28 10.85 0.84 0.12
N GLU A 29 12.12 1.26 0.07
CA GLU A 29 12.78 1.66 -1.18
C GLU A 29 12.87 0.48 -2.15
N GLU A 30 13.29 -0.70 -1.68
CA GLU A 30 13.37 -1.92 -2.48
C GLU A 30 12.00 -2.36 -3.00
N VAL A 31 10.97 -2.36 -2.15
CA VAL A 31 9.58 -2.67 -2.54
C VAL A 31 9.11 -1.70 -3.62
N CYS A 32 9.30 -0.39 -3.43
CA CYS A 32 8.88 0.61 -4.39
C CYS A 32 9.60 0.47 -5.73
N ALA A 33 10.91 0.23 -5.71
CA ALA A 33 11.67 -0.03 -6.92
C ALA A 33 11.21 -1.30 -7.65
N LEU A 34 10.99 -2.40 -6.93
CA LEU A 34 10.57 -3.68 -7.47
C LEU A 34 9.23 -3.58 -8.20
N VAL A 35 8.30 -2.82 -7.64
CA VAL A 35 6.96 -2.66 -8.21
C VAL A 35 6.83 -1.40 -9.06
N GLY A 36 7.88 -0.61 -9.26
CA GLY A 36 7.79 0.68 -9.96
C GLY A 36 6.76 1.63 -9.34
N ALA A 37 6.68 1.65 -8.01
CA ALA A 37 5.87 2.60 -7.27
C ALA A 37 6.49 4.00 -7.33
N ARG A 38 5.62 5.02 -7.34
CA ARG A 38 6.05 6.41 -7.17
C ARG A 38 6.20 6.76 -5.70
N MET A 39 5.31 6.19 -4.87
CA MET A 39 5.34 6.36 -3.43
C MET A 39 5.02 5.05 -2.74
N GLY A 40 5.51 4.88 -1.52
CA GLY A 40 5.09 3.80 -0.65
C GLY A 40 5.24 4.17 0.82
N ALA A 41 4.49 3.47 1.66
CA ALA A 41 4.54 3.61 3.10
C ALA A 41 4.44 2.23 3.77
N TYR A 42 5.23 2.04 4.81
CA TYR A 42 4.97 1.06 5.86
C TYR A 42 4.40 1.78 7.07
N MET A 43 3.25 1.32 7.54
CA MET A 43 2.46 1.97 8.58
C MET A 43 1.95 0.97 9.60
N LEU A 44 1.96 1.38 10.86
CA LEU A 44 1.17 0.77 11.91
C LEU A 44 -0.16 1.51 12.02
N ILE A 45 -1.23 0.75 12.11
CA ILE A 45 -2.57 1.29 12.34
C ILE A 45 -3.15 0.56 13.54
N SER A 46 -3.52 1.34 14.55
CA SER A 46 -4.15 0.82 15.76
C SER A 46 -5.51 0.20 15.42
N ALA A 47 -5.78 -0.99 15.93
CA ALA A 47 -7.05 -1.68 15.74
C ALA A 47 -8.18 -1.06 16.58
N GLU A 48 -7.84 -0.29 17.61
CA GLU A 48 -8.80 0.28 18.56
C GLU A 48 -9.35 1.63 18.09
N ASP A 49 -8.45 2.52 17.66
CA ASP A 49 -8.79 3.91 17.33
C ASP A 49 -8.30 4.34 15.94
N GLN A 50 -7.78 3.39 15.15
CA GLN A 50 -7.22 3.62 13.82
C GLN A 50 -6.08 4.63 13.76
N ARG A 51 -5.51 5.02 14.90
CA ARG A 51 -4.36 5.92 14.95
C ARG A 51 -3.21 5.34 14.11
N THR A 52 -2.64 6.20 13.28
CA THR A 52 -1.55 5.84 12.36
C THR A 52 -0.20 6.24 12.94
N GLU A 53 0.75 5.31 12.86
CA GLU A 53 2.16 5.56 13.07
C GLU A 53 2.87 5.07 11.82
N GLY A 54 3.25 5.99 10.92
CA GLY A 54 4.03 5.57 9.77
C GLY A 54 5.52 5.57 10.10
N LEU A 55 6.14 4.44 9.77
CA LEU A 55 7.46 4.07 10.27
C LEU A 55 8.54 4.11 9.19
N ALA A 56 8.13 3.99 7.92
CA ALA A 56 9.02 4.15 6.79
C ALA A 56 8.27 4.55 5.53
N TYR A 57 8.91 5.38 4.71
CA TYR A 57 8.30 5.93 3.52
C TYR A 57 9.30 5.99 2.36
N CYS A 58 8.79 5.88 1.14
CA CYS A 58 9.55 6.07 -0.08
C CYS A 58 8.79 7.03 -0.99
N GLY A 59 9.45 8.08 -1.49
CA GLY A 59 8.85 9.05 -2.42
C GLY A 59 7.75 9.95 -1.82
N VAL A 60 7.61 9.96 -0.50
CA VAL A 60 6.64 10.77 0.27
C VAL A 60 7.36 11.95 0.92
N THR A 61 6.74 13.14 0.94
CA THR A 61 7.32 14.32 1.62
C THR A 61 7.02 14.31 3.12
N ASP A 62 7.78 15.05 3.92
CA ASP A 62 7.51 15.20 5.36
C ASP A 62 6.13 15.81 5.63
N GLU A 63 5.66 16.70 4.76
CA GLU A 63 4.31 17.28 4.85
C GLU A 63 3.23 16.21 4.68
N HIS A 64 3.38 15.32 3.69
CA HIS A 64 2.48 14.18 3.48
C HIS A 64 2.45 13.27 4.72
N VAL A 65 3.62 13.00 5.30
CA VAL A 65 3.75 12.18 6.51
C VAL A 65 3.02 12.81 7.68
N GLN A 66 3.25 14.09 7.95
CA GLN A 66 2.62 14.81 9.07
C GLN A 66 1.10 14.90 8.91
N ARG A 67 0.62 15.13 7.69
CA ARG A 67 -0.83 15.20 7.40
C ARG A 67 -1.53 13.87 7.61
N TYR A 68 -0.84 12.75 7.40
CA TYR A 68 -1.43 11.42 7.52
C TYR A 68 -1.30 10.84 8.93
N ALA A 69 -0.28 11.24 9.70
CA ALA A 69 0.03 10.73 11.03
C ALA A 69 -1.10 10.94 12.05
N GLY A 70 -1.12 10.11 13.10
CA GLY A 70 -2.14 10.16 14.13
C GLY A 70 -3.53 9.84 13.55
N TYR A 71 -4.49 10.75 13.71
CA TYR A 71 -5.84 10.60 13.17
C TYR A 71 -6.04 11.25 11.78
N GLY A 72 -4.96 11.77 11.17
CA GLY A 72 -5.01 12.40 9.85
C GLY A 72 -5.48 11.46 8.74
N GLY A 73 -4.91 10.26 8.69
CA GLY A 73 -5.34 9.18 7.79
C GLY A 73 -6.81 8.82 7.99
N PRO A 74 -7.24 8.33 9.17
CA PRO A 74 -8.62 7.95 9.45
C PRO A 74 -9.66 9.03 9.15
N SER A 75 -9.32 10.30 9.36
CA SER A 75 -10.24 11.42 9.16
C SER A 75 -10.39 11.88 7.70
N THR A 76 -9.42 11.57 6.82
CA THR A 76 -9.40 12.11 5.45
C THR A 76 -9.35 11.05 4.34
N ASP A 77 -8.84 9.87 4.66
CA ASP A 77 -8.63 8.77 3.73
C ASP A 77 -9.77 7.75 3.80
N ILE A 78 -10.55 7.71 2.73
CA ILE A 78 -11.70 6.81 2.56
C ILE A 78 -11.36 5.33 2.76
N ARG A 79 -10.10 4.93 2.57
CA ARG A 79 -9.65 3.55 2.75
C ARG A 79 -9.80 3.08 4.20
N PHE A 80 -9.72 3.96 5.19
CA PHE A 80 -9.88 3.60 6.61
C PHE A 80 -11.29 3.12 6.94
N LYS A 81 -12.32 3.61 6.24
CA LYS A 81 -13.72 3.16 6.36
C LYS A 81 -13.89 1.68 5.97
N TYR A 82 -12.93 1.13 5.22
CA TYR A 82 -12.99 -0.20 4.63
C TYR A 82 -11.77 -1.06 4.94
N ILE A 83 -10.91 -0.61 5.86
CA ILE A 83 -9.61 -1.25 6.13
C ILE A 83 -9.79 -2.62 6.82
N ASP A 84 -10.92 -2.82 7.48
CA ASP A 84 -11.36 -4.07 8.10
C ASP A 84 -11.66 -5.19 7.08
N ARG A 85 -11.83 -4.84 5.80
CA ARG A 85 -12.03 -5.80 4.71
C ARG A 85 -10.74 -6.46 4.24
N LEU A 86 -9.59 -5.94 4.67
CA LEU A 86 -8.30 -6.47 4.27
C LEU A 86 -8.00 -7.77 5.05
N ILE A 87 -7.54 -8.78 4.31
CA ILE A 87 -7.15 -10.08 4.87
C ILE A 87 -5.63 -10.13 4.93
N ALA A 88 -5.07 -10.47 6.09
CA ALA A 88 -3.63 -10.59 6.29
C ALA A 88 -2.99 -11.54 5.24
N GLY A 89 -1.86 -11.12 4.69
CA GLY A 89 -1.13 -11.86 3.65
C GLY A 89 -1.70 -11.74 2.25
N LYS A 90 -2.78 -10.97 2.03
CA LYS A 90 -3.30 -10.65 0.70
C LYS A 90 -3.01 -9.19 0.34
N VAL A 91 -2.79 -8.96 -0.95
CA VAL A 91 -2.64 -7.62 -1.54
C VAL A 91 -3.95 -7.25 -2.20
N PHE A 92 -4.43 -6.04 -1.91
CA PHE A 92 -5.65 -5.50 -2.48
C PHE A 92 -5.36 -4.19 -3.20
N ARG A 93 -5.95 -4.01 -4.37
CA ARG A 93 -6.08 -2.70 -5.01
C ARG A 93 -7.24 -1.98 -4.37
N ASP A 94 -7.19 -0.65 -4.29
CA ASP A 94 -8.21 0.15 -3.58
C ASP A 94 -9.66 -0.21 -3.97
N PHE A 95 -9.94 -0.38 -5.26
CA PHE A 95 -11.27 -0.71 -5.77
C PHE A 95 -11.75 -2.14 -5.46
N GLU A 96 -10.89 -3.00 -4.90
CA GLU A 96 -11.28 -4.34 -4.44
C GLU A 96 -11.91 -4.31 -3.05
N TYR A 97 -11.70 -3.23 -2.27
CA TYR A 97 -12.24 -3.09 -0.92
C TYR A 97 -13.00 -1.79 -0.67
N VAL A 98 -12.72 -0.73 -1.45
CA VAL A 98 -13.52 0.50 -1.50
C VAL A 98 -14.57 0.36 -2.62
N PRO A 99 -15.86 0.18 -2.28
CA PRO A 99 -16.87 -0.26 -3.24
C PRO A 99 -17.40 0.87 -4.12
N SER A 100 -17.42 2.10 -3.61
CA SER A 100 -17.91 3.27 -4.35
C SER A 100 -16.73 4.01 -4.98
N ARG A 101 -16.65 3.94 -6.30
CA ARG A 101 -15.65 4.71 -7.06
C ARG A 101 -15.86 6.21 -6.93
N GLU A 102 -17.12 6.65 -6.90
CA GLU A 102 -17.46 8.07 -6.72
C GLU A 102 -17.02 8.58 -5.35
N GLU A 103 -17.27 7.85 -4.26
CA GLU A 103 -16.78 8.22 -2.92
C GLU A 103 -15.25 8.19 -2.85
N TYR A 104 -14.61 7.22 -3.52
CA TYR A 104 -13.15 7.15 -3.59
C TYR A 104 -12.57 8.37 -4.31
N ASP A 105 -13.14 8.71 -5.47
CA ASP A 105 -12.68 9.84 -6.27
C ASP A 105 -12.96 11.16 -5.55
N ALA A 106 -14.07 11.30 -4.83
CA ALA A 106 -14.38 12.51 -4.08
C ALA A 106 -13.64 12.64 -2.73
N SER A 107 -12.90 11.61 -2.30
CA SER A 107 -12.21 11.58 -1.01
C SER A 107 -11.16 12.69 -0.90
N PRO A 108 -11.13 13.46 0.22
CA PRO A 108 -10.16 14.53 0.42
C PRO A 108 -8.70 14.08 0.27
N TRP A 109 -8.37 12.90 0.82
CA TRP A 109 -7.00 12.37 0.72
C TRP A 109 -6.66 11.95 -0.71
N ILE A 110 -7.58 11.30 -1.42
CA ILE A 110 -7.33 10.86 -2.81
C ILE A 110 -7.15 12.05 -3.75
N GLN A 111 -7.97 13.10 -3.60
CA GLN A 111 -7.80 14.35 -4.35
C GLN A 111 -6.45 15.01 -4.04
N TYR A 112 -6.09 15.13 -2.77
CA TYR A 112 -4.80 15.67 -2.36
C TYR A 112 -3.62 14.87 -2.94
N GLN A 113 -3.65 13.53 -2.85
CA GLN A 113 -2.61 12.69 -3.44
C GLN A 113 -2.51 12.89 -4.95
N PHE A 114 -3.65 12.99 -5.64
CA PHE A 114 -3.70 13.22 -7.07
C PHE A 114 -3.08 14.57 -7.47
N GLU A 115 -3.47 15.65 -6.81
CA GLU A 115 -2.98 17.01 -7.07
C GLU A 115 -1.48 17.15 -6.79
N THR A 116 -1.00 16.58 -5.68
CA THR A 116 0.37 16.79 -5.22
C THR A 116 1.38 15.83 -5.86
N THR A 117 0.95 14.63 -6.26
CA THR A 117 1.89 13.57 -6.67
C THR A 117 1.54 12.90 -8.00
N GLY A 118 0.38 13.19 -8.58
CA GLY A 118 -0.13 12.53 -9.79
C GLY A 118 -0.41 11.03 -9.60
N THR A 119 -0.45 10.55 -8.36
CA THR A 119 -0.77 9.17 -8.02
C THR A 119 -2.27 9.00 -7.79
N TYR A 120 -2.78 7.82 -8.13
CA TYR A 120 -4.24 7.59 -8.11
C TYR A 120 -4.63 6.13 -7.86
N TRP A 121 -3.66 5.21 -7.86
CA TRP A 121 -3.92 3.80 -7.58
C TRP A 121 -2.98 3.36 -6.48
N CYS A 122 -3.55 2.86 -5.38
CA CYS A 122 -2.80 2.19 -4.33
C CYS A 122 -3.04 0.68 -4.37
N MET A 123 -1.99 -0.06 -4.02
CA MET A 123 -2.09 -1.44 -3.57
C MET A 123 -1.71 -1.47 -2.10
N THR A 124 -2.55 -2.09 -1.29
CA THR A 124 -2.42 -2.16 0.16
C THR A 124 -2.39 -3.63 0.58
N ALA A 125 -1.47 -3.96 1.48
CA ALA A 125 -1.36 -5.27 2.10
C ALA A 125 -1.35 -5.13 3.62
N LEU A 126 -2.25 -5.84 4.28
CA LEU A 126 -2.12 -6.15 5.71
C LEU A 126 -1.10 -7.27 5.85
N ILE A 127 0.03 -6.99 6.48
CA ILE A 127 1.15 -7.93 6.62
C ILE A 127 0.93 -8.81 7.85
N SER A 128 0.64 -8.20 8.98
CA SER A 128 0.46 -8.87 10.26
C SER A 128 -0.42 -8.06 11.21
N THR A 129 -0.95 -8.75 12.19
CA THR A 129 -1.65 -8.16 13.34
C THR A 129 -0.92 -8.57 14.60
N HIS A 130 -0.49 -7.61 15.40
CA HIS A 130 0.23 -7.84 16.65
C HIS A 130 -0.43 -7.04 17.79
N ARG A 131 -1.22 -7.74 18.60
CA ARG A 131 -2.03 -7.13 19.68
C ARG A 131 -3.00 -6.07 19.13
N LEU A 132 -2.77 -4.81 19.48
CA LEU A 132 -3.60 -3.67 19.11
C LEU A 132 -3.14 -3.00 17.81
N TRP A 133 -2.14 -3.54 17.12
CA TRP A 133 -1.55 -2.91 15.94
C TRP A 133 -1.61 -3.81 14.72
N ASN A 134 -1.86 -3.20 13.58
CA ASN A 134 -1.87 -3.83 12.27
C ASN A 134 -0.77 -3.21 11.40
N ASP A 135 0.03 -4.07 10.78
CA ASP A 135 1.11 -3.71 9.86
C ASP A 135 0.58 -3.58 8.45
N PHE A 136 0.75 -2.42 7.83
CA PHE A 136 0.37 -2.18 6.45
C PHE A 136 1.55 -1.80 5.59
N ILE A 137 1.62 -2.37 4.40
CA ILE A 137 2.43 -1.84 3.30
C ILE A 137 1.48 -1.32 2.24
N SER A 138 1.65 -0.07 1.85
CA SER A 138 0.87 0.59 0.81
C SER A 138 1.81 1.16 -0.24
N VAL A 139 1.53 0.90 -1.53
CA VAL A 139 2.30 1.42 -2.66
C VAL A 139 1.40 2.11 -3.66
N ASN A 140 1.75 3.33 -4.02
CA ASN A 140 1.03 4.16 -4.98
C ASN A 140 1.78 4.20 -6.31
N ARG A 141 1.07 3.97 -7.41
CA ARG A 141 1.60 4.17 -8.76
C ARG A 141 1.01 5.44 -9.37
N LEU A 142 1.76 6.04 -10.28
CA LEU A 142 1.25 7.12 -11.13
C LEU A 142 -0.01 6.65 -11.84
N LYS A 143 -0.95 7.57 -12.03
CA LYS A 143 -2.04 7.35 -12.97
C LYS A 143 -1.42 6.99 -14.31
N ARG A 144 -1.66 5.77 -14.78
CA ARG A 144 -1.31 5.39 -16.15
C ARG A 144 -1.99 6.40 -17.08
N LEU A 145 -1.20 7.19 -17.81
CA LEU A 145 -1.71 7.94 -18.95
C LEU A 145 -2.09 6.92 -20.02
N GLY A 146 -3.38 6.61 -20.13
CA GLY A 146 -3.93 5.77 -21.17
C GLY A 146 -4.41 4.39 -20.70
N PRO A 147 -5.24 3.74 -21.54
CA PRO A 147 -5.95 2.51 -21.17
C PRO A 147 -4.99 1.38 -20.78
N THR A 148 -5.37 0.64 -19.75
CA THR A 148 -4.75 -0.63 -19.36
C THR A 148 -4.91 -1.61 -20.54
N PRO A 149 -3.84 -2.21 -21.10
CA PRO A 149 -3.97 -3.28 -22.05
C PRO A 149 -4.62 -4.40 -21.26
N THR A 150 -5.85 -4.69 -21.65
CA THR A 150 -6.60 -5.88 -21.30
C THR A 150 -5.86 -7.10 -21.85
N ARG A 151 -4.69 -7.41 -21.27
CA ARG A 151 -3.95 -8.64 -21.57
C ARG A 151 -2.94 -8.95 -20.47
N ARG A 152 -3.46 -9.54 -19.39
CA ARG A 152 -2.92 -10.70 -18.65
C ARG A 152 -3.60 -10.80 -17.27
N SER A 153 -4.86 -11.20 -17.28
CA SER A 153 -5.50 -11.88 -16.13
C SER A 153 -6.29 -13.07 -16.65
N SER A 154 -5.62 -13.95 -17.38
CA SER A 154 -6.21 -15.22 -17.86
C SER A 154 -5.10 -16.24 -18.18
N THR A 155 -4.23 -16.52 -17.21
CA THR A 155 -3.44 -17.76 -17.20
C THR A 155 -3.35 -18.27 -15.76
N CYS A 156 -4.52 -18.59 -15.21
CA CYS A 156 -4.65 -19.60 -14.17
C CYS A 156 -6.09 -20.16 -14.23
N ARG A 157 -6.42 -20.80 -15.35
CA ARG A 157 -7.56 -21.69 -15.52
C ARG A 157 -7.14 -22.79 -16.49
N THR A 158 -6.44 -23.78 -15.95
CA THR A 158 -6.31 -25.13 -16.50
C THR A 158 -5.72 -26.03 -15.43
N CYS A 159 -6.50 -26.24 -14.38
CA CYS A 159 -6.56 -27.52 -13.69
C CYS A 159 -8.05 -27.85 -13.57
N SER A 160 -8.56 -28.49 -14.61
CA SER A 160 -9.80 -29.27 -14.54
C SER A 160 -9.40 -30.74 -14.38
N PRO A 161 -10.26 -31.55 -13.74
CA PRO A 161 -9.88 -32.81 -13.13
C PRO A 161 -9.68 -33.92 -14.16
N ILE A 162 -8.84 -34.89 -13.79
CA ILE A 162 -9.00 -36.30 -14.14
C ILE A 162 -8.96 -37.05 -12.82
#